data_AF-A0AAE4KXK4-F1
#
_entry.id   AF-A0AAE4KXK4-F1
#
_cell.length_a   1.000
_cell.length_b   1.000
_cell.length_c   1.000
_cell.angle_alpha   90.00
_cell.angle_beta   90.00
_cell.angle_gamma   90.00
#
_symmetry.space_group_name_H-M   'P 1'
#
loop_
_entity.id
_entity.type
_entity.pdbx_description
1 polymer ?
#
loop_
_entity_poly.entity_id
_entity_poly.type
_entity_poly.pdbx_seq_one_letter_code
_entity_poly.pdbx_strand_id
1 'polypeptide(L)'
;MPFTVNVKGKPLDIKFNYRMVFKANKKLGSINTETKEHNPDGAGVLFAKVLEQDDDALFEVIDLASREKLTENEIFEAIEDFFSKFEDEEEAYDAIFDQMKNEMVLSGFFKKKIKKYVENLEKVIDALKQKKDEDSKLQVASIQELADKMKKEIS
;
A
#
# COMPACT_ATOMS: atom_id res chain seq x y z
N MET A 1 -3.54 -10.30 11.92
CA MET A 1 -4.24 -11.55 11.56
C MET A 1 -4.67 -11.33 10.12
N PRO A 2 -4.42 -12.29 9.22
CA PRO A 2 -4.87 -12.17 7.84
C PRO A 2 -6.39 -11.99 7.83
N PHE A 3 -6.87 -11.05 7.03
CA PHE A 3 -8.30 -10.87 6.82
C PHE A 3 -8.71 -11.59 5.53
N THR A 4 -9.98 -11.98 5.46
CA THR A 4 -10.50 -12.80 4.36
C THR A 4 -11.63 -12.06 3.66
N VAL A 5 -11.48 -11.91 2.34
CA VAL A 5 -12.53 -11.42 1.45
C VAL A 5 -13.09 -12.58 0.63
N ASN A 6 -14.35 -12.52 0.22
CA ASN A 6 -14.94 -13.55 -0.63
C ASN A 6 -14.88 -13.10 -2.08
N VAL A 7 -14.22 -13.87 -2.95
CA VAL A 7 -14.15 -13.60 -4.38
C VAL A 7 -14.76 -14.78 -5.12
N LYS A 8 -15.80 -14.54 -5.94
CA LYS A 8 -16.56 -15.61 -6.65
C LYS A 8 -17.08 -16.70 -5.69
N GLY A 9 -17.55 -16.29 -4.51
CA GLY A 9 -18.01 -17.21 -3.46
C GLY A 9 -16.92 -18.10 -2.85
N LYS A 10 -15.63 -17.80 -3.09
CA LYS A 10 -14.50 -18.50 -2.48
C LYS A 10 -13.74 -17.57 -1.52
N PRO A 11 -13.35 -18.04 -0.33
CA PRO A 11 -12.56 -17.24 0.59
C PRO A 11 -11.15 -17.01 0.04
N LEU A 12 -10.73 -15.75 0.02
CA LEU A 12 -9.38 -15.30 -0.31
C LEU A 12 -8.73 -14.69 0.94
N ASP A 13 -7.77 -15.43 1.50
CA ASP A 13 -6.94 -14.93 2.60
C ASP A 13 -5.94 -13.88 2.10
N ILE A 14 -6.06 -12.65 2.60
CA ILE A 14 -5.10 -11.59 2.34
C ILE A 14 -3.91 -11.77 3.27
N LYS A 15 -2.76 -12.15 2.69
CA LYS A 15 -1.50 -12.38 3.39
C LYS A 15 -0.38 -11.58 2.74
N PHE A 16 0.22 -10.68 3.52
CA PHE A 16 1.34 -9.83 3.09
C PHE A 16 2.68 -10.60 3.09
N ASN A 17 2.75 -11.68 2.32
CA ASN A 17 3.93 -12.54 2.21
C ASN A 17 4.93 -12.06 1.13
N TYR A 18 6.03 -12.81 0.95
CA TYR A 18 7.03 -12.51 -0.09
C TYR A 18 6.45 -12.43 -1.51
N ARG A 19 5.46 -13.27 -1.85
CA ARG A 19 4.80 -13.24 -3.16
C ARG A 19 4.06 -11.92 -3.36
N MET A 20 3.36 -11.42 -2.34
CA MET A 20 2.66 -10.15 -2.40
C MET A 20 3.64 -8.99 -2.56
N VAL A 21 4.77 -8.99 -1.84
CA VAL A 21 5.85 -8.00 -2.07
C VAL A 21 6.35 -8.03 -3.51
N PHE A 22 6.61 -9.22 -4.05
CA PHE A 22 7.12 -9.36 -5.42
C PHE A 22 6.12 -8.80 -6.44
N LYS A 23 4.83 -9.13 -6.29
CA LYS A 23 3.78 -8.61 -7.17
C LYS A 23 3.59 -7.10 -7.01
N ALA A 24 3.60 -6.58 -5.78
CA ALA A 24 3.47 -5.15 -5.50
C ALA A 24 4.60 -4.37 -6.19
N ASN A 25 5.85 -4.82 -6.06
CA ASN A 25 6.98 -4.19 -6.76
C ASN A 25 6.83 -4.23 -8.29
N LYS A 26 6.30 -5.33 -8.84
CA LYS A 26 6.12 -5.46 -10.29
C LYS A 26 4.99 -4.57 -10.82
N LYS A 27 3.89 -4.41 -10.06
CA LYS A 27 2.68 -3.70 -10.52
C LYS A 27 2.73 -2.21 -10.17
N LEU A 28 3.20 -1.89 -8.97
CA LEU A 28 3.14 -0.55 -8.36
C LEU A 28 4.51 0.11 -8.24
N GLY A 29 5.58 -0.63 -8.56
CA GLY A 29 6.93 -0.08 -8.51
C GLY A 29 7.11 1.04 -9.53
N SER A 30 7.72 2.14 -9.10
CA SER A 30 7.96 3.30 -9.95
C SER A 30 8.84 2.91 -11.15
N ILE A 31 8.58 3.47 -12.32
CA ILE A 31 9.34 3.13 -13.53
C ILE A 31 10.54 4.06 -13.64
N ASN A 32 11.73 3.48 -13.73
CA ASN A 32 12.93 4.24 -14.04
C ASN A 32 12.82 4.80 -15.47
N THR A 33 12.89 6.11 -15.62
CA THR A 33 12.70 6.79 -16.90
C THR A 33 13.80 6.48 -17.92
N GLU A 34 15.00 6.15 -17.45
CA GLU A 34 16.19 5.83 -18.26
C GLU A 34 16.22 4.36 -18.66
N THR A 35 16.04 3.43 -17.70
CA THR A 35 16.17 1.99 -17.97
C THR A 35 14.85 1.31 -18.34
N LYS A 36 13.71 1.99 -18.14
CA LYS A 36 12.34 1.45 -18.25
C LYS A 36 12.04 0.28 -17.31
N GLU A 37 12.91 0.03 -16.33
CA GLU A 37 12.72 -1.02 -15.34
C GLU A 37 11.88 -0.54 -14.16
N HIS A 38 11.16 -1.46 -13.52
CA HIS A 38 10.42 -1.17 -12.29
C HIS A 38 11.38 -1.15 -11.09
N ASN A 39 11.30 -0.07 -10.32
CA ASN A 39 11.95 0.03 -9.02
C ASN A 39 11.26 -0.92 -8.02
N PRO A 40 12.04 -1.52 -7.10
CA PRO A 40 11.51 -2.45 -6.10
C PRO A 40 10.93 -1.71 -4.88
N ASP A 41 10.11 -0.69 -5.14
CA ASP A 41 9.51 0.23 -4.15
C ASP A 41 7.98 0.10 -4.05
N GLY A 42 7.34 -0.70 -4.90
CA GLY A 42 5.88 -0.85 -4.93
C GLY A 42 5.24 -1.33 -3.61
N ALA A 43 5.96 -2.10 -2.78
CA ALA A 43 5.49 -2.43 -1.43
C ALA A 43 5.42 -1.22 -0.48
N GLY A 44 6.31 -0.24 -0.67
CA GLY A 44 6.28 1.03 0.07
C GLY A 44 5.17 1.95 -0.45
N VAL A 45 4.97 1.99 -1.77
CA VAL A 45 3.84 2.70 -2.40
C VAL A 45 2.50 2.16 -1.89
N LEU A 46 2.32 0.83 -1.89
CA LEU A 46 1.09 0.22 -1.38
C LEU A 46 0.85 0.57 0.10
N PHE A 47 1.91 0.63 0.91
CA PHE A 47 1.77 1.00 2.32
C PHE A 47 1.36 2.46 2.49
N ALA A 48 1.94 3.37 1.69
CA ALA A 48 1.52 4.77 1.69
C ALA A 48 0.03 4.91 1.36
N LYS A 49 -0.44 4.24 0.30
CA LYS A 49 -1.86 4.21 -0.08
C LYS A 49 -2.76 3.68 1.05
N VAL A 50 -2.37 2.59 1.71
CA VAL A 50 -3.13 2.06 2.86
C VAL A 50 -3.17 3.05 4.04
N LEU A 51 -2.08 3.79 4.30
CA LEU A 51 -2.07 4.79 5.38
C LEU A 51 -2.92 6.01 5.09
N GLU A 52 -3.03 6.38 3.82
CA GLU A 52 -3.84 7.52 3.37
C GLU A 52 -5.30 7.13 3.12
N GLN A 53 -5.66 5.87 3.38
CA GLN A 53 -6.98 5.30 3.07
C GLN A 53 -7.37 5.54 1.59
N ASP A 54 -6.42 5.35 0.68
CA ASP A 54 -6.68 5.42 -0.75
C ASP A 54 -7.50 4.19 -1.18
N ASP A 55 -8.67 4.41 -1.77
CA ASP A 55 -9.58 3.35 -2.24
C ASP A 55 -8.91 2.39 -3.23
N ASP A 56 -7.96 2.88 -4.03
CA ASP A 56 -7.19 2.04 -4.94
C ASP A 56 -6.39 0.97 -4.17
N ALA A 57 -6.02 1.22 -2.91
CA ALA A 57 -5.27 0.27 -2.10
C ALA A 57 -6.07 -1.01 -1.85
N LEU A 58 -7.39 -0.90 -1.60
CA LEU A 58 -8.26 -2.06 -1.41
C LEU A 58 -8.28 -2.93 -2.66
N PHE A 59 -8.47 -2.27 -3.81
CA PHE A 59 -8.49 -2.93 -5.10
C PHE A 59 -7.15 -3.62 -5.41
N GLU A 60 -6.05 -2.90 -5.22
CA GLU A 60 -4.70 -3.41 -5.42
C GLU A 60 -4.38 -4.59 -4.51
N VAL A 61 -4.74 -4.53 -3.23
CA VAL A 61 -4.49 -5.61 -2.26
C VAL A 61 -5.21 -6.89 -2.68
N ILE A 62 -6.48 -6.80 -3.06
CA ILE A 62 -7.28 -7.97 -3.47
C ILE A 62 -6.72 -8.57 -4.76
N ASP A 63 -6.44 -7.76 -5.78
CA ASP A 63 -5.85 -8.23 -7.04
C ASP A 63 -4.47 -8.87 -6.83
N LEU A 64 -3.62 -8.25 -6.00
CA LEU A 64 -2.29 -8.76 -5.69
C LEU A 64 -2.35 -10.08 -4.89
N ALA A 65 -3.31 -10.23 -3.98
CA ALA A 65 -3.51 -11.45 -3.20
C ALA A 65 -4.04 -12.61 -4.05
N SER A 66 -4.93 -12.32 -5.02
CA SER A 66 -5.50 -13.33 -5.89
C SER A 66 -4.45 -14.07 -6.72
N ARG A 67 -4.67 -15.37 -6.95
CA ARG A 67 -3.82 -16.16 -7.87
C ARG A 67 -4.26 -16.01 -9.33
N GLU A 68 -5.52 -15.67 -9.52
CA GLU A 68 -6.16 -15.50 -10.81
C GLU A 68 -6.30 -14.01 -11.11
N LYS A 69 -6.33 -13.67 -12.39
CA LYS A 69 -6.66 -12.30 -12.79
C LYS A 69 -8.13 -12.06 -12.49
N LEU A 70 -8.41 -11.08 -11.63
CA LEU A 70 -9.77 -10.67 -11.31
C LEU A 70 -10.23 -9.59 -12.27
N THR A 71 -11.54 -9.53 -12.51
CA THR A 71 -12.18 -8.36 -13.13
C THR A 71 -12.47 -7.29 -12.07
N GLU A 72 -12.71 -6.05 -12.50
CA GLU A 72 -13.10 -4.97 -11.58
C GLU A 72 -14.37 -5.31 -10.81
N ASN A 73 -15.41 -5.81 -11.49
CA ASN A 73 -16.66 -6.21 -10.86
C ASN A 73 -16.45 -7.30 -9.80
N GLU A 74 -15.57 -8.27 -10.06
CA GLU A 74 -15.27 -9.33 -9.07
C GLU A 74 -14.60 -8.80 -7.80
N ILE A 75 -13.87 -7.70 -7.91
CA ILE A 75 -13.25 -7.04 -6.76
C ILE A 75 -14.28 -6.16 -6.04
N PHE A 76 -15.13 -5.44 -6.78
CA PHE A 76 -16.23 -4.66 -6.18
C PHE A 76 -17.18 -5.55 -5.39
N GLU A 77 -17.63 -6.67 -5.96
CA GLU A 77 -18.47 -7.66 -5.27
C GLU A 77 -17.79 -8.16 -3.99
N ALA A 78 -16.48 -8.40 -4.01
CA ALA A 78 -15.74 -8.86 -2.83
C ALA A 78 -15.63 -7.81 -1.72
N ILE A 79 -15.53 -6.52 -2.10
CA ILE A 79 -15.54 -5.39 -1.18
C ILE A 79 -16.95 -5.23 -0.60
N GLU A 80 -17.99 -5.15 -1.42
CA GLU A 80 -19.39 -5.07 -0.97
C GLU A 80 -19.76 -6.21 -0.01
N ASP A 81 -19.38 -7.44 -0.35
CA ASP A 81 -19.56 -8.63 0.51
C ASP A 81 -18.83 -8.49 1.86
N PHE A 82 -17.66 -7.84 1.90
CA PHE A 82 -16.94 -7.61 3.15
C PHE A 82 -17.67 -6.58 4.02
N PHE A 83 -18.11 -5.47 3.43
CA PHE A 83 -18.76 -4.37 4.14
C PHE A 83 -20.16 -4.76 4.63
N SER A 84 -20.88 -5.63 3.92
CA SER A 84 -22.21 -6.13 4.33
C SER A 84 -22.24 -6.86 5.69
N LYS A 85 -21.06 -7.20 6.25
CA LYS A 85 -20.92 -7.85 7.56
C LYS A 85 -20.93 -6.86 8.72
N PHE A 86 -20.86 -5.56 8.44
CA PHE A 86 -20.86 -4.49 9.41
C PHE A 86 -22.21 -3.76 9.36
N GLU A 87 -22.67 -3.27 10.51
CA GLU A 87 -23.88 -2.45 10.59
C GLU A 87 -23.61 -1.00 10.17
N ASP A 88 -22.36 -0.55 10.29
CA ASP A 88 -21.88 0.78 9.91
C ASP A 88 -20.77 0.66 8.86
N GLU A 89 -20.97 1.30 7.71
CA GLU A 89 -20.02 1.30 6.58
C GLU A 89 -18.74 2.10 6.89
N GLU A 90 -18.83 3.16 7.70
CA GLU A 90 -17.67 3.96 8.10
C GLU A 90 -16.76 3.13 9.02
N GLU A 91 -17.34 2.41 9.98
CA GLU A 91 -16.60 1.48 10.84
C GLU A 91 -15.94 0.35 10.01
N ALA A 92 -16.66 -0.20 9.03
CA ALA A 92 -16.13 -1.22 8.13
C ALA A 92 -14.92 -0.72 7.33
N TYR A 93 -15.02 0.51 6.84
CA TYR A 93 -13.97 1.18 6.07
C TYR A 93 -12.71 1.36 6.91
N ASP A 94 -12.83 1.94 8.10
CA ASP A 94 -11.68 2.11 8.99
C ASP A 94 -11.08 0.76 9.39
N ALA A 95 -11.93 -0.23 9.70
CA ALA A 95 -11.50 -1.55 10.11
C ALA A 95 -10.68 -2.28 9.03
N ILE A 96 -11.05 -2.20 7.74
CA ILE A 96 -10.30 -2.88 6.67
C ILE A 96 -8.93 -2.25 6.46
N PHE A 97 -8.81 -0.92 6.49
CA PHE A 97 -7.52 -0.25 6.37
C PHE A 97 -6.61 -0.51 7.57
N ASP A 98 -7.16 -0.52 8.79
CA ASP A 98 -6.39 -0.89 9.97
C ASP A 98 -5.93 -2.35 9.94
N GLN A 99 -6.76 -3.28 9.45
CA GLN A 99 -6.36 -4.67 9.26
C GLN A 99 -5.23 -4.81 8.23
N MET A 100 -5.34 -4.13 7.08
CA MET A 100 -4.27 -4.10 6.07
C MET A 100 -2.97 -3.55 6.64
N LYS A 101 -3.02 -2.38 7.28
CA LYS A 101 -1.87 -1.73 7.92
C LYS A 101 -1.18 -2.67 8.91
N ASN A 102 -1.95 -3.26 9.82
CA ASN A 102 -1.43 -4.15 10.85
C ASN A 102 -0.76 -5.39 10.25
N GLU A 103 -1.37 -6.03 9.25
CA GLU A 103 -0.79 -7.21 8.62
C GLU A 103 0.48 -6.87 7.80
N MET A 104 0.54 -5.68 7.18
CA MET A 104 1.74 -5.17 6.51
C MET A 104 2.90 -4.94 7.49
N VAL A 105 2.64 -4.34 8.65
CA VAL A 105 3.65 -4.06 9.68
C VAL A 105 4.14 -5.35 10.35
N LEU A 106 3.25 -6.32 10.56
CA LEU A 106 3.61 -7.64 11.09
C LEU A 106 4.44 -8.47 10.11
N SER A 107 4.28 -8.24 8.80
CA SER A 107 5.08 -8.91 7.79
C SER A 107 6.52 -8.38 7.78
N GLY A 108 7.48 -9.23 8.17
CA GLY A 108 8.91 -8.91 8.08
C GLY A 108 9.37 -8.56 6.65
N PHE A 109 8.69 -9.08 5.62
CA PHE A 109 8.98 -8.75 4.23
C PHE A 109 8.56 -7.32 3.89
N PHE A 110 7.32 -6.94 4.22
CA PHE A 110 6.81 -5.59 3.99
C PHE A 110 7.52 -4.59 4.88
N LYS A 111 7.65 -4.85 6.19
CA LYS A 111 8.39 -3.99 7.13
C LYS A 111 9.78 -3.63 6.62
N LYS A 112 10.53 -4.59 6.05
CA LYS A 112 11.85 -4.32 5.45
C LYS A 112 11.78 -3.41 4.21
N LYS A 113 10.75 -3.58 3.36
CA LYS A 113 10.57 -2.76 2.15
C LYS A 113 10.06 -1.36 2.48
N ILE A 114 9.16 -1.24 3.45
CA ILE A 114 8.65 0.04 3.95
C ILE A 114 9.81 0.86 4.53
N LYS A 115 10.68 0.26 5.36
CA LYS A 115 11.89 0.95 5.86
C LYS A 115 12.77 1.49 4.73
N LYS A 116 13.05 0.66 3.71
CA LYS A 116 13.83 1.10 2.55
C LYS A 116 13.13 2.22 1.76
N TYR A 117 11.79 2.17 1.66
CA TYR A 117 11.02 3.23 1.01
C TYR A 117 11.14 4.56 1.76
N VAL A 118 10.98 4.54 3.08
CA VAL A 118 11.20 5.71 3.95
C VAL A 118 12.61 6.28 3.77
N GLU A 119 13.66 5.45 3.79
CA GLU A 119 15.04 5.89 3.54
C GLU A 119 15.21 6.58 2.17
N ASN A 120 14.45 6.14 1.15
CA ASN A 120 14.47 6.77 -0.15
C ASN A 120 13.72 8.12 -0.15
N LEU A 121 12.59 8.22 0.55
CA LEU A 121 11.87 9.49 0.73
C LEU A 121 12.76 10.54 1.41
N GLU A 122 13.52 10.15 2.43
CA GLU A 122 14.47 11.03 3.11
C GLU A 122 15.56 11.56 2.17
N LYS A 123 16.11 10.70 1.32
CA LYS A 123 17.09 11.14 0.30
C LYS A 123 16.49 12.13 -0.69
N VAL A 124 15.23 11.94 -1.08
CA VAL A 124 14.51 12.87 -1.96
C VAL A 124 14.30 14.22 -1.25
N ILE A 125 13.89 14.20 0.03
CA ILE A 125 13.75 15.40 0.85
C ILE A 125 15.07 16.18 0.91
N ASP A 126 16.18 15.50 1.17
CA ASP A 126 17.50 16.14 1.24
C ASP A 126 17.93 16.75 -0.09
N ALA A 127 17.62 16.09 -1.22
CA ALA A 127 17.89 16.61 -2.54
C ALA A 127 17.02 17.84 -2.88
N LEU A 128 15.74 17.82 -2.53
CA LEU A 128 14.82 18.94 -2.78
C LEU A 128 15.15 20.17 -1.93
N LYS A 129 15.55 19.97 -0.66
CA LYS A 129 16.00 21.07 0.21
C LYS A 129 17.18 21.87 -0.37
N GLN A 130 17.99 21.25 -1.23
CA GLN A 130 19.12 21.92 -1.90
C GLN A 130 18.71 22.85 -3.05
N LYS A 131 17.52 22.66 -3.65
CA LYS A 131 17.07 23.42 -4.84
C LYS A 131 16.57 24.84 -4.54
N LYS A 132 16.25 25.14 -3.27
CA LYS A 132 15.91 26.48 -2.72
C LYS A 132 14.74 27.24 -3.38
N ASP A 133 13.95 26.64 -4.27
CA ASP A 133 12.72 27.22 -4.81
C ASP A 133 11.48 26.91 -3.92
N GLU A 134 10.38 27.66 -4.11
CA GLU A 134 9.16 27.51 -3.29
C GLU A 134 8.40 26.22 -3.57
N ASP A 135 8.35 25.76 -4.82
CA ASP A 135 7.71 24.48 -5.18
C ASP A 135 8.40 23.30 -4.49
N SER A 136 9.74 23.31 -4.41
CA SER A 136 10.51 22.32 -3.68
C SER A 136 10.21 22.33 -2.17
N LYS A 137 9.87 23.48 -1.57
CA LYS A 137 9.51 23.54 -0.13
C LYS A 137 8.17 22.86 0.14
N LEU A 138 7.17 23.08 -0.71
CA LEU A 138 5.86 22.43 -0.59
C LEU A 138 5.99 20.91 -0.75
N GLN A 139 6.75 20.46 -1.77
CA GLN A 139 7.02 19.04 -1.97
C GLN A 139 7.75 18.41 -0.78
N VAL A 140 8.74 19.10 -0.20
CA VAL A 140 9.45 18.63 1.00
C VAL A 140 8.49 18.42 2.16
N ALA A 141 7.57 19.36 2.40
CA ALA A 141 6.62 19.25 3.51
C ALA A 141 5.72 18.00 3.37
N SER A 142 5.12 17.80 2.20
CA SER A 142 4.25 16.65 1.95
C SER A 142 5.00 15.31 2.04
N ILE A 143 6.20 15.22 1.46
CA ILE A 143 7.01 13.99 1.50
C ILE A 143 7.49 13.69 2.92
N GLN A 144 7.85 14.73 3.69
CA GLN A 144 8.27 14.59 5.09
C GLN A 144 7.12 14.07 5.96
N GLU A 145 5.92 14.62 5.80
CA GLU A 145 4.75 14.16 6.54
C GLU A 145 4.46 12.67 6.28
N LEU A 146 4.48 12.25 5.01
CA LEU A 146 4.31 10.84 4.64
C LEU A 146 5.40 9.96 5.25
N ALA A 147 6.67 10.36 5.14
CA ALA A 147 7.79 9.60 5.70
C ALA A 147 7.66 9.43 7.22
N ASP A 148 7.24 10.47 7.94
CA ASP A 148 7.07 10.44 9.38
C ASP A 148 5.86 9.60 9.82
N LYS A 149 4.73 9.67 9.09
CA LYS A 149 3.59 8.75 9.28
C LYS A 149 4.04 7.30 9.10
N MET A 150 4.71 6.99 7.99
CA MET A 150 5.18 5.63 7.71
C MET A 150 6.17 5.12 8.78
N LYS A 151 7.08 5.97 9.28
CA LYS A 151 8.00 5.62 10.36
C LYS A 151 7.28 5.28 11.66
N LYS A 152 6.27 6.07 12.02
CA LYS A 152 5.50 5.87 13.25
C LYS A 152 4.87 4.48 13.29
N GLU A 153 4.35 4.01 12.17
CA GLU A 153 3.67 2.71 12.09
C GLU A 153 4.63 1.51 12.08
N ILE A 154 5.90 1.69 11.69
CA ILE A 154 6.89 0.60 11.60
C ILE A 154 7.93 0.58 12.72
N SER A 155 7.93 1.59 13.59
CA SER A 155 8.85 1.69 14.74
C SER A 155 8.43 0.69 15.82
#